data_AF-A0AAX1URR1-F1
#
_entry.id   AF-A0AAX1URR1-F1
#
_cell.length_a   1.000
_cell.length_b   1.000
_cell.length_c   1.000
_cell.angle_alpha   90.00
_cell.angle_beta   90.00
_cell.angle_gamma   90.00
#
_symmetry.space_group_name_H-M   'P 1'
#
loop_
_entity.id
_entity.type
_entity.pdbx_description
1 polymer ?
#
loop_
_entity_poly.entity_id
_entity_poly.type
_entity_poly.pdbx_seq_one_letter_code
_entity_poly.pdbx_strand_id
1 'polypeptide(L)'
;MIVTRNGRTYSLTECRHRKEPCLKGLAVVEHLASSARCTQGLMGPDFEMQGCVRLTGCIRPCTALFRLTAGGLQLFCDLEPGDWSPGLVRLAEMIEGGGSFTGTLPAEPAAMVLASAPEPAPERAAPARPLPREAALH
;
A
#
# COMPACT_ATOMS: atom_id res chain seq x y z
N MET A 1 0.13 10.62 11.32
CA MET A 1 1.19 9.81 11.98
C MET A 1 1.93 9.01 10.93
N ILE A 2 3.26 8.96 10.98
CA ILE A 2 4.09 8.16 10.06
C ILE A 2 4.88 7.14 10.88
N VAL A 3 4.92 5.87 10.45
CA VAL A 3 5.70 4.81 11.09
C VAL A 3 6.41 3.95 10.06
N THR A 4 7.60 3.44 10.40
CA THR A 4 8.34 2.52 9.54
C THR A 4 8.39 1.14 10.20
N ARG A 5 7.98 0.09 9.47
CA ARG A 5 7.95 -1.30 9.95
C ARG A 5 8.26 -2.24 8.79
N ASN A 6 9.07 -3.27 9.02
CA ASN A 6 9.38 -4.31 8.02
C ASN A 6 9.81 -3.76 6.64
N GLY A 7 10.64 -2.70 6.61
CA GLY A 7 11.13 -2.09 5.37
C GLY A 7 10.08 -1.31 4.58
N ARG A 8 8.99 -0.88 5.23
CA ARG A 8 7.94 -0.05 4.64
C ARG A 8 7.59 1.11 5.54
N THR A 9 7.27 2.25 4.93
CA THR A 9 6.74 3.42 5.61
C THR A 9 5.24 3.44 5.49
N TYR A 10 4.56 3.68 6.60
CA TYR A 10 3.11 3.73 6.72
C TYR A 10 2.70 5.14 7.14
N SER A 11 1.82 5.75 6.36
CA SER A 11 1.21 7.05 6.65
C SER A 11 -0.24 6.84 7.08
N LEU A 12 -0.55 7.23 8.32
CA LEU A 12 -1.88 7.13 8.92
C LEU A 12 -2.46 8.52 9.10
N THR A 13 -3.66 8.74 8.57
CA THR A 13 -4.47 9.90 8.94
C THR A 13 -5.31 9.60 10.18
N GLU A 14 -5.78 10.65 10.83
CA GLU A 14 -6.66 10.54 11.99
C GLU A 14 -8.06 10.13 11.56
N CYS A 15 -8.65 9.21 12.31
CA CYS A 15 -10.04 8.84 12.12
C CYS A 15 -10.95 9.99 12.54
N ARG A 16 -11.78 10.52 11.61
CA ARG A 16 -12.72 11.62 11.90
C ARG A 16 -13.63 11.35 13.10
N HIS A 17 -13.93 10.08 13.36
CA HIS A 17 -14.81 9.61 14.44
C HIS A 17 -14.11 9.45 15.80
N ARG A 18 -12.83 9.07 15.82
CA ARG A 18 -12.08 8.82 17.06
C ARG A 18 -11.04 9.91 17.38
N LYS A 19 -10.73 10.78 16.42
CA LYS A 19 -9.67 11.80 16.49
C LYS A 19 -8.29 11.23 16.85
N GLU A 20 -8.04 10.01 16.39
CA GLU A 20 -6.81 9.24 16.62
C GLU A 20 -6.39 8.54 15.32
N PRO A 21 -5.08 8.26 15.11
CA PRO A 21 -4.62 7.47 13.97
C PRO A 21 -5.35 6.13 13.85
N CYS A 22 -5.71 5.72 12.64
CA CYS A 22 -6.47 4.49 12.42
C CYS A 22 -5.62 3.20 12.58
N LEU A 23 -5.43 2.75 13.82
CA LEU A 23 -4.65 1.55 14.13
C LEU A 23 -5.29 0.25 13.59
N LYS A 24 -6.62 0.22 13.45
CA LYS A 24 -7.33 -0.92 12.85
C LYS A 24 -7.04 -1.03 11.35
N GLY A 25 -6.99 0.10 10.65
CA GLY A 25 -6.56 0.15 9.26
C GLY A 25 -5.10 -0.27 9.10
N LEU A 26 -4.22 0.18 10.01
CA LEU A 26 -2.81 -0.23 10.02
C LEU A 26 -2.65 -1.75 10.09
N ALA A 27 -3.35 -2.42 10.99
CA ALA A 27 -3.28 -3.87 11.11
C ALA A 27 -3.66 -4.59 9.81
N VAL A 28 -4.67 -4.10 9.08
CA VAL A 28 -5.05 -4.66 7.77
C VAL A 28 -3.95 -4.43 6.73
N VAL A 29 -3.43 -3.21 6.63
CA VAL A 29 -2.39 -2.89 5.65
C VAL A 29 -1.09 -3.65 5.96
N GLU A 30 -0.74 -3.86 7.22
CA GLU A 30 0.37 -4.72 7.63
C GLU A 30 0.15 -6.18 7.22
N HIS A 31 -1.07 -6.70 7.37
CA HIS A 31 -1.41 -8.05 6.95
C HIS A 31 -1.32 -8.21 5.43
N LEU A 32 -1.92 -7.29 4.66
CA LEU A 32 -1.84 -7.28 3.20
C LEU A 32 -0.40 -7.10 2.70
N ALA A 33 0.38 -6.22 3.32
CA ALA A 33 1.79 -6.03 3.01
C ALA A 33 2.59 -7.31 3.25
N SER A 34 2.26 -8.05 4.31
CA SER A 34 2.90 -9.33 4.62
C SER A 34 2.57 -10.40 3.59
N SER A 35 1.30 -10.49 3.17
CA SER A 35 0.88 -11.39 2.08
C SER A 35 1.54 -11.01 0.75
N ALA A 36 1.65 -9.71 0.44
CA ALA A 36 2.30 -9.23 -0.77
C ALA A 36 3.80 -9.54 -0.81
N ARG A 37 4.46 -9.71 0.35
CA ARG A 37 5.86 -10.18 0.39
C ARG A 37 6.03 -11.59 -0.18
N CYS A 38 5.07 -12.48 0.06
CA CYS A 38 5.09 -13.85 -0.46
C CYS A 38 4.97 -13.92 -1.99
N THR A 39 4.50 -12.85 -2.61
CA THR A 39 4.30 -12.73 -4.06
C THR A 39 5.30 -11.75 -4.71
N GLN A 40 6.35 -11.35 -3.99
CA GLN A 40 7.39 -10.47 -4.53
C GLN A 40 8.05 -11.09 -5.76
N GLY A 41 8.15 -10.30 -6.83
CA GLY A 41 8.67 -10.75 -8.14
C GLY A 41 7.61 -11.32 -9.09
N LEU A 42 6.38 -11.59 -8.62
CA LEU A 42 5.25 -11.99 -9.48
C LEU A 42 4.31 -10.81 -9.81
N MET A 43 4.31 -9.77 -8.99
CA MET A 43 3.55 -8.55 -9.22
C MET A 43 4.28 -7.70 -10.28
N GLY A 44 3.78 -7.74 -11.51
CA GLY A 44 4.24 -6.85 -12.57
C GLY A 44 3.88 -5.38 -12.32
N PRO A 45 4.41 -4.44 -13.12
CA PRO A 45 4.13 -3.01 -12.96
C PRO A 45 2.64 -2.67 -13.08
N ASP A 46 1.89 -3.43 -13.87
CA ASP A 46 0.44 -3.25 -14.08
C ASP A 46 -0.42 -4.04 -13.08
N PHE A 47 0.20 -4.68 -12.08
CA PHE A 47 -0.54 -5.43 -11.07
C PHE A 47 -1.35 -4.48 -10.19
N GLU A 48 -2.64 -4.76 -10.10
CA GLU A 48 -3.55 -4.08 -9.19
C GLU A 48 -4.58 -5.06 -8.62
N MET A 49 -4.76 -5.00 -7.30
CA MET A 49 -5.81 -5.72 -6.59
C MET A 49 -6.60 -4.74 -5.73
N GLN A 50 -7.91 -4.74 -5.90
CA GLN A 50 -8.83 -3.92 -5.11
C GLN A 50 -9.80 -4.81 -4.35
N GLY A 51 -10.30 -4.30 -3.23
CA GLY A 51 -11.35 -5.00 -2.49
C GLY A 51 -11.86 -4.19 -1.32
N CYS A 52 -12.71 -4.82 -0.53
CA CYS A 52 -13.22 -4.24 0.71
C CYS A 52 -13.05 -5.21 1.89
N VAL A 53 -12.95 -4.66 3.08
CA VAL A 53 -12.88 -5.39 4.34
C VAL A 53 -13.67 -4.65 5.40
N ARG A 54 -14.30 -5.40 6.31
CA ARG A 54 -14.96 -4.80 7.48
C ARG A 54 -14.01 -4.77 8.66
N LEU A 55 -13.69 -3.57 9.16
CA LEU A 55 -12.87 -3.40 10.35
C LEU A 55 -13.69 -3.67 11.61
N THR A 56 -13.12 -4.45 12.53
CA THR A 56 -13.75 -4.75 13.83
C THR A 56 -13.13 -3.91 14.96
N GLY A 57 -13.94 -3.58 15.96
CA GLY A 57 -13.51 -2.78 17.13
C GLY A 57 -13.50 -1.26 16.91
N CYS A 58 -14.12 -0.77 15.83
CA CYS A 58 -14.47 0.65 15.69
C CYS A 58 -15.75 0.96 16.47
N ILE A 59 -15.96 2.24 16.82
CA ILE A 59 -17.18 2.70 17.53
C ILE A 59 -18.47 2.47 16.72
N ARG A 60 -18.33 2.30 15.40
CA ARG A 60 -19.41 2.02 14.46
C ARG A 60 -18.90 1.07 13.38
N PRO A 61 -19.80 0.41 12.63
CA PRO A 61 -19.42 -0.34 11.44
C PRO A 61 -18.51 0.48 10.53
N CYS A 62 -17.33 -0.04 10.24
CA CYS A 62 -16.32 0.63 9.43
C CYS A 62 -15.88 -0.30 8.31
N THR A 63 -16.51 -0.16 7.15
CA THR A 63 -16.07 -0.85 5.93
C THR A 63 -14.91 -0.05 5.34
N ALA A 64 -13.84 -0.72 4.95
CA ALA A 64 -12.67 -0.09 4.34
C ALA A 64 -12.45 -0.66 2.94
N LEU A 65 -12.17 0.21 1.99
CA LEU A 65 -11.74 -0.14 0.65
C LEU A 65 -10.22 -0.18 0.62
N PHE A 66 -9.63 -1.12 -0.11
CA PHE A 66 -8.19 -1.19 -0.26
C PHE A 66 -7.78 -1.33 -1.72
N ARG A 67 -6.58 -0.83 -2.00
CA ARG A 67 -5.83 -1.00 -3.24
C ARG A 67 -4.46 -1.55 -2.91
N LEU A 68 -4.03 -2.57 -3.63
CA LEU A 68 -2.68 -3.10 -3.60
C LEU A 68 -2.12 -3.05 -5.02
N THR A 69 -0.97 -2.41 -5.17
CA THR A 69 -0.22 -2.40 -6.43
C THR A 69 1.23 -2.81 -6.18
N ALA A 70 2.03 -2.90 -7.24
CA ALA A 70 3.48 -3.03 -7.09
C ALA A 70 4.12 -1.80 -6.38
N GLY A 71 3.49 -0.63 -6.49
CA GLY A 71 3.98 0.64 -5.94
C GLY A 71 3.60 0.93 -4.49
N GLY A 72 2.66 0.18 -3.90
CA GLY A 72 2.23 0.42 -2.53
C GLY A 72 0.84 -0.13 -2.21
N LEU A 73 0.38 0.18 -1.01
CA LEU A 73 -0.96 -0.16 -0.55
C LEU A 73 -1.68 1.09 -0.08
N GLN A 74 -2.94 1.22 -0.46
CA GLN A 74 -3.82 2.26 0.03
C GLN A 74 -5.04 1.63 0.69
N LEU A 75 -5.45 2.16 1.85
CA LEU A 75 -6.66 1.74 2.54
C LEU A 75 -7.47 2.97 2.96
N PHE A 76 -8.76 2.96 2.62
CA PHE A 76 -9.72 4.05 2.80
C PHE A 76 -10.83 3.57 3.73
N CYS A 77 -10.94 4.15 4.92
CA CYS A 77 -11.86 3.68 5.96
C CYS A 77 -13.23 4.36 5.88
N ASP A 78 -14.26 3.65 6.34
CA ASP A 78 -15.64 4.12 6.49
C ASP A 78 -16.31 4.50 5.17
N LEU A 79 -16.18 3.61 4.19
CA LEU A 79 -16.75 3.72 2.85
C LEU A 79 -17.52 2.46 2.50
N GLU A 80 -18.56 2.58 1.69
CA GLU A 80 -19.25 1.45 1.09
C GLU A 80 -18.56 1.00 -0.20
N PRO A 81 -18.73 -0.26 -0.63
CA PRO A 81 -18.11 -0.76 -1.86
C PRO A 81 -18.38 0.08 -3.11
N GLY A 82 -19.55 0.74 -3.18
CA GLY A 82 -19.94 1.63 -4.28
C GLY A 82 -19.25 2.99 -4.28
N ASP A 83 -18.55 3.37 -3.20
CA ASP A 83 -17.88 4.67 -3.08
C ASP A 83 -16.49 4.68 -3.75
N TRP A 84 -16.05 3.53 -4.29
CA TRP A 84 -14.79 3.46 -5.01
C TRP A 84 -14.75 4.46 -6.16
N SER A 85 -13.69 5.28 -6.21
CA SER A 85 -13.51 6.24 -7.27
C SER A 85 -12.04 6.56 -7.51
N PRO A 86 -11.66 7.01 -8.73
CA PRO A 86 -10.31 7.50 -9.01
C PRO A 86 -9.91 8.68 -8.11
N GLY A 87 -10.88 9.42 -7.56
CA GLY A 87 -10.61 10.50 -6.62
C GLY A 87 -9.94 10.02 -5.33
N LEU A 88 -10.29 8.82 -4.84
CA LEU A 88 -9.64 8.25 -3.65
C LEU A 88 -8.15 7.99 -3.90
N VAL A 89 -7.80 7.49 -5.08
CA VAL A 89 -6.39 7.25 -5.45
C VAL A 89 -5.62 8.57 -5.51
N ARG A 90 -6.18 9.60 -6.15
CA ARG A 90 -5.55 10.94 -6.20
C ARG A 90 -5.40 11.57 -4.81
N LEU A 91 -6.35 11.35 -3.92
CA LEU A 91 -6.26 11.80 -2.52
C LEU A 91 -5.12 11.09 -1.79
N ALA A 92 -4.93 9.80 -2.03
CA ALA A 92 -3.81 9.05 -1.44
C ALA A 92 -2.46 9.55 -1.95
N GLU A 93 -2.32 9.76 -3.27
CA GLU A 93 -1.10 10.31 -3.87
C GLU A 93 -0.73 11.66 -3.24
N MET A 94 -1.72 12.53 -3.00
CA MET A 94 -1.53 13.82 -2.33
C MET A 94 -0.93 13.68 -0.93
N ILE A 95 -1.41 12.71 -0.14
CA ILE A 95 -0.89 12.44 1.20
C ILE A 95 0.54 11.85 1.14
N GLU A 96 0.87 11.09 0.09
CA GLU A 96 2.23 10.60 -0.16
C GLU A 96 3.16 11.70 -0.70
N GLY A 97 2.67 12.93 -0.88
CA GLY A 97 3.44 14.08 -1.35
C GLY A 97 3.48 14.23 -2.87
N GLY A 98 2.65 13.49 -3.60
CA GLY A 98 2.54 13.53 -5.05
C GLY A 98 1.21 14.11 -5.55
N GLY A 99 1.22 14.76 -6.71
CA GLY A 99 -0.01 15.17 -7.41
C GLY A 99 -0.80 16.30 -6.72
N SER A 100 -2.03 16.49 -7.19
CA SER A 100 -2.97 17.47 -6.65
C SER A 100 -4.38 16.87 -6.70
N PHE A 101 -5.14 17.10 -5.64
CA PHE A 101 -6.54 16.68 -5.59
C PHE A 101 -7.45 17.88 -5.87
N THR A 102 -8.08 17.85 -7.04
CA THR A 102 -9.17 18.76 -7.40
C THR A 102 -10.39 17.93 -7.79
N GLY A 103 -11.41 17.93 -6.95
CA GLY A 103 -12.65 17.21 -7.23
C GLY A 103 -13.47 16.93 -5.96
N THR A 104 -14.65 16.38 -6.18
CA THR A 104 -15.55 15.93 -5.10
C THR A 104 -15.47 14.41 -5.02
N LEU A 105 -15.30 13.87 -3.82
CA LEU A 105 -15.45 12.44 -3.59
C LEU A 105 -16.93 12.09 -3.43
N PRO A 106 -17.37 10.92 -3.90
CA PRO A 106 -18.72 10.42 -3.60
C PRO A 106 -18.93 10.30 -2.08
N ALA A 107 -17.89 9.85 -1.36
CA ALA A 107 -17.82 9.86 0.09
C ALA A 107 -16.38 10.11 0.56
N GLU A 108 -16.23 10.91 1.60
CA GLU A 108 -14.93 11.19 2.20
C GLU A 108 -14.54 10.08 3.19
N PRO A 109 -13.35 9.48 3.06
CA PRO A 109 -12.91 8.44 3.97
C PRO A 109 -12.75 9.00 5.39
N ALA A 110 -13.21 8.25 6.39
CA ALA A 110 -13.02 8.64 7.79
C ALA A 110 -11.55 8.66 8.19
N ALA A 111 -10.74 7.80 7.60
CA ALA A 111 -9.31 7.70 7.81
C ALA A 111 -8.66 7.03 6.60
N MET A 112 -7.36 7.22 6.44
CA MET A 112 -6.56 6.58 5.41
C MET A 112 -5.31 5.97 6.03
N VAL A 113 -4.91 4.83 5.49
CA VAL A 113 -3.64 4.19 5.80
C VAL A 113 -2.96 3.84 4.49
N LEU A 114 -1.80 4.44 4.26
CA LEU A 114 -1.00 4.26 3.06
C LEU A 114 0.29 3.55 3.45
N ALA A 115 0.74 2.60 2.65
CA ALA A 115 2.04 1.98 2.81
C ALA A 115 2.82 2.08 1.51
N SER A 116 4.06 2.55 1.62
CA SER A 116 4.98 2.62 0.49
C SER A 116 5.24 1.24 -0.10
N ALA A 117 5.78 1.22 -1.32
CA ALA A 117 6.47 0.06 -1.83
C ALA A 117 7.47 -0.48 -0.79
N PRO A 118 7.69 -1.80 -0.74
CA PRO A 118 8.82 -2.34 -0.01
C PRO A 118 10.10 -1.71 -0.59
N GLU A 119 11.04 -1.30 0.28
CA GLU A 119 12.37 -0.99 -0.21
C GLU A 119 12.89 -2.18 -1.03
N PRO A 120 13.51 -1.93 -2.19
CA PRO A 120 14.07 -3.02 -2.98
C PRO A 120 15.06 -3.76 -2.09
N ALA A 121 14.88 -5.09 -1.99
CA ALA A 121 15.91 -5.93 -1.37
C ALA A 121 17.23 -5.64 -2.10
N PRO A 122 18.37 -5.55 -1.38
CA PRO A 122 19.65 -5.38 -2.04
C PRO A 122 19.76 -6.46 -3.11
N GLU A 123 19.98 -6.02 -4.35
CA GLU A 123 20.06 -6.91 -5.51
C GLU A 123 21.06 -8.00 -5.17
N ARG A 124 20.57 -9.23 -5.01
CA ARG A 124 21.43 -10.36 -4.69
C ARG A 124 22.28 -10.55 -5.93
N ALA A 125 23.49 -9.99 -5.90
CA ALA A 125 24.44 -10.01 -7.01
C ALA A 125 24.40 -11.40 -7.62
N ALA A 126 23.99 -11.46 -8.89
CA ALA A 126 24.02 -12.71 -9.63
C ALA A 126 25.43 -13.29 -9.45
N PRO A 127 25.58 -14.59 -9.09
CA PRO A 127 26.90 -15.19 -9.01
C PRO A 127 27.57 -14.90 -10.34
N ALA A 128 28.73 -14.22 -10.28
CA ALA A 128 29.48 -13.83 -11.46
C ALA A 128 29.59 -15.06 -12.38
N ARG A 129 29.02 -14.97 -13.58
CA ARG A 129 29.14 -16.02 -14.59
C ARG A 129 30.65 -16.27 -14.74
N PRO A 130 31.16 -17.47 -14.45
CA PRO A 130 32.58 -17.72 -14.57
C PRO A 130 32.99 -17.40 -16.01
N LEU A 131 33.99 -16.52 -16.15
CA LEU A 131 34.63 -16.22 -17.42
C LEU A 131 35.07 -17.56 -18.04
N PRO A 132 34.81 -17.80 -19.34
CA PRO A 132 35.36 -18.96 -20.01
C PRO A 132 36.89 -18.92 -19.86
N ARG A 133 37.48 -20.01 -19.34
CA ARG A 133 38.92 -20.22 -19.32
C ARG A 133 39.41 -20.27 -20.76
N GLU A 134 39.90 -19.11 -21.19
CA GLU A 134 40.96 -18.82 -22.15
C GLU A 134 41.29 -19.86 -23.23
N ALA A 135 41.29 -19.34 -24.45
CA ALA A 135 42.25 -19.68 -25.49
C ALA A 135 43.62 -20.09 -24.92
N ALA A 136 43.95 -21.37 -25.07
CA ALA A 136 45.33 -21.86 -24.98
C ALA A 136 45.41 -23.20 -25.72
N LEU A 137 45.45 -23.16 -27.05
CA LEU A 137 46.09 -24.20 -27.86
C LEU A 137 46.35 -23.66 -29.27
N HIS A 138 47.63 -23.32 -29.47
CA HIS A 138 48.47 -23.44 -30.66
C HIS A 138 47.87 -23.29 -32.07
#